data_AF-A0AAV3SCX5-F1
#
_entry.id   AF-A0AAV3SCX5-F1
#
_cell.length_a   1.000
_cell.length_b   1.000
_cell.length_c   1.000
_cell.angle_alpha   90.00
_cell.angle_beta   90.00
_cell.angle_gamma   90.00
#
_symmetry.space_group_name_H-M   'P 1'
#
loop_
_entity.id
_entity.type
_entity.pdbx_description
1 polymer ?
#
loop_
_entity_poly.entity_id
_entity_poly.type
_entity_poly.pdbx_seq_one_letter_code
_entity_poly.pdbx_strand_id
1 'polypeptide(L)'
;MRLLADENCRPAHVSALDSAGHDVKRVGDLLEKGASDGAVLAAGRDTGRIVVTYDRKDFAGVTDHVGVFIADEGMAPRDVRRTVERVDRAYPSLDDVVEFLADWH
;
A
#
# COMPACT_ATOMS: atom_id res chain seq x y z
N MET A 1 -4.69 -8.81 -5.30
CA MET A 1 -4.16 -8.75 -3.91
C MET A 1 -5.12 -8.01 -2.99
N ARG A 2 -4.90 -8.07 -1.67
CA ARG A 2 -5.62 -7.24 -0.69
C ARG A 2 -4.74 -6.08 -0.26
N LEU A 3 -5.25 -4.86 -0.34
CA LEU A 3 -4.52 -3.62 -0.09
C LEU A 3 -5.22 -2.80 0.98
N LEU A 4 -4.43 -2.07 1.78
CA LEU A 4 -4.86 -1.08 2.75
C LEU A 4 -4.24 0.26 2.36
N ALA A 5 -5.02 1.12 1.72
CA ALA A 5 -4.59 2.45 1.31
C ALA A 5 -4.66 3.42 2.50
N ASP A 6 -3.57 4.14 2.73
CA ASP A 6 -3.45 5.20 3.73
C ASP A 6 -4.51 6.30 3.53
N GLU A 7 -4.79 7.08 4.57
CA GLU A 7 -5.80 8.16 4.57
C GLU A 7 -5.53 9.20 3.47
N ASN A 8 -4.26 9.50 3.22
CA ASN A 8 -3.83 10.47 2.23
C ASN A 8 -3.87 9.93 0.78
N CYS A 9 -4.11 8.63 0.57
CA CYS A 9 -4.06 8.05 -0.76
C CYS A 9 -5.13 8.64 -1.67
N ARG A 10 -4.67 9.17 -2.82
CA ARG A 10 -5.52 9.84 -3.81
C ARG A 10 -6.60 8.88 -4.29
N PRO A 11 -7.87 9.32 -4.40
CA PRO A 11 -8.96 8.46 -4.86
C PRO A 11 -8.73 7.82 -6.22
N ALA A 12 -8.01 8.50 -7.13
CA ALA A 12 -7.67 7.95 -8.42
C ALA A 12 -6.73 6.73 -8.33
N HIS A 13 -5.77 6.72 -7.40
CA HIS A 13 -4.87 5.57 -7.21
C HIS A 13 -5.63 4.37 -6.64
N VAL A 14 -6.45 4.62 -5.60
CA VAL A 14 -7.32 3.60 -5.01
C VAL A 14 -8.26 3.01 -6.07
N SER A 15 -8.91 3.86 -6.86
CA SER A 15 -9.83 3.42 -7.92
C SER A 15 -9.13 2.61 -9.01
N ALA A 16 -7.89 2.97 -9.36
CA ALA A 16 -7.12 2.24 -10.37
C ALA A 16 -6.70 0.85 -9.89
N LEU A 17 -6.37 0.70 -8.60
CA LEU A 17 -6.06 -0.59 -7.98
C LEU A 17 -7.33 -1.45 -7.87
N ASP A 18 -8.43 -0.88 -7.40
CA ASP A 18 -9.73 -1.57 -7.30
C ASP A 18 -10.23 -2.04 -8.68
N SER A 19 -10.17 -1.17 -9.69
CA SER A 19 -10.54 -1.50 -11.08
C SER A 19 -9.64 -2.58 -11.71
N ALA A 20 -8.46 -2.84 -11.15
CA ALA A 20 -7.59 -3.93 -11.58
C ALA A 20 -7.95 -5.29 -10.93
N GLY A 21 -8.95 -5.32 -10.04
CA GLY A 21 -9.36 -6.51 -9.31
C GLY A 21 -8.63 -6.72 -7.99
N HIS A 22 -7.92 -5.72 -7.45
CA HIS A 22 -7.42 -5.78 -6.07
C HIS A 22 -8.56 -5.51 -5.07
N ASP A 23 -8.58 -6.19 -3.93
CA ASP A 23 -9.46 -5.88 -2.79
C ASP A 23 -8.84 -4.71 -2.01
N VAL A 24 -9.29 -3.48 -2.26
CA VAL A 24 -8.73 -2.28 -1.63
C VAL A 24 -9.64 -1.79 -0.51
N LYS A 25 -9.07 -1.60 0.69
CA LYS A 25 -9.69 -0.86 1.80
C LYS A 25 -8.92 0.40 2.08
N ARG A 26 -9.58 1.41 2.63
CA ARG A 26 -8.90 2.59 3.17
C ARG A 26 -8.70 2.45 4.66
N VAL A 27 -7.63 3.04 5.18
CA VAL A 27 -7.38 3.14 6.62
C VAL A 27 -8.60 3.71 7.35
N GLY A 28 -9.21 4.78 6.82
CA GLY A 28 -10.42 5.38 7.41
C GLY A 28 -11.68 4.50 7.40
N ASP A 29 -11.69 3.37 6.67
CA ASP A 29 -12.79 2.40 6.73
C ASP A 29 -12.65 1.43 7.93
N LEU A 30 -11.43 1.31 8.47
CA LEU A 30 -11.07 0.31 9.48
C LEU A 30 -10.66 0.93 10.82
N LEU A 31 -10.05 2.13 10.78
CA LEU A 31 -9.48 2.81 11.92
C LEU A 31 -10.07 4.22 12.05
N GLU A 32 -9.98 4.78 13.25
CA GLU A 32 -10.30 6.18 13.48
C GLU A 32 -9.33 7.11 12.76
N LYS A 33 -9.78 8.32 12.45
CA LYS A 33 -8.97 9.34 11.78
C LYS A 33 -7.71 9.64 12.59
N GLY A 34 -6.55 9.73 11.92
CA GLY A 34 -5.27 9.99 12.59
C GLY A 34 -4.73 8.80 13.37
N ALA A 35 -5.11 7.57 12.99
CA ALA A 35 -4.46 6.36 13.48
C ALA A 35 -2.94 6.43 13.29
N SER A 36 -2.19 5.89 14.25
CA SER A 36 -0.72 5.87 14.16
C SER A 36 -0.23 4.88 13.11
N ASP A 37 1.00 5.06 12.63
CA ASP A 37 1.62 4.15 11.66
C ASP A 37 1.64 2.71 12.18
N GLY A 38 1.93 2.51 13.46
CA GLY A 38 1.87 1.19 14.10
C GLY A 38 0.46 0.58 14.08
N ALA A 39 -0.59 1.38 14.24
CA ALA A 39 -1.97 0.91 14.13
C ALA A 39 -2.33 0.54 12.67
N VAL A 40 -1.84 1.32 11.70
CA VAL A 40 -2.00 1.01 10.27
C VAL A 40 -1.29 -0.29 9.90
N LEU A 41 -0.04 -0.48 10.34
CA LEU A 41 0.71 -1.71 10.12
C LEU A 41 0.04 -2.92 10.78
N ALA A 42 -0.43 -2.78 12.02
CA ALA A 42 -1.18 -3.82 12.72
C ALA A 42 -2.48 -4.18 11.98
N ALA A 43 -3.25 -3.19 11.53
CA ALA A 43 -4.46 -3.42 10.74
C ALA A 43 -4.16 -4.12 9.41
N GLY A 44 -3.08 -3.72 8.73
CA GLY A 44 -2.57 -4.40 7.54
C GLY A 44 -2.28 -5.87 7.82
N ARG A 45 -1.54 -6.17 8.90
CA ARG A 45 -1.22 -7.53 9.32
C ARG A 45 -2.47 -8.35 9.66
N ASP A 46 -3.33 -7.84 10.54
CA ASP A 46 -4.52 -8.54 11.04
C ASP A 46 -5.50 -8.88 9.90
N THR A 47 -5.50 -8.08 8.83
CA THR A 47 -6.38 -8.28 7.68
C THR A 47 -5.67 -8.91 6.47
N GLY A 48 -4.36 -9.18 6.55
CA GLY A 48 -3.56 -9.65 5.43
C GLY A 48 -3.56 -8.71 4.23
N ARG A 49 -3.44 -7.40 4.49
CA ARG A 49 -3.48 -6.32 3.50
C ARG A 49 -2.14 -5.58 3.45
N ILE A 50 -1.55 -5.52 2.26
CA ILE A 50 -0.35 -4.71 2.01
C ILE A 50 -0.71 -3.23 2.19
N VAL A 51 0.08 -2.50 2.97
CA VAL A 51 -0.13 -1.06 3.18
C VAL A 51 0.34 -0.30 1.95
N VAL A 52 -0.47 0.63 1.45
CA VAL A 52 -0.08 1.56 0.38
C VAL A 52 -0.10 2.97 0.96
N THR A 53 1.04 3.66 0.97
CA THR A 53 1.19 5.02 1.51
C THR A 53 2.06 5.89 0.60
N TYR A 54 2.02 7.20 0.82
CA TYR A 54 2.98 8.16 0.27
C TYR A 54 4.08 8.51 1.28
N ASP A 55 3.94 8.11 2.56
CA ASP A 55 4.90 8.46 3.60
C ASP A 55 6.14 7.57 3.54
N ARG A 56 7.14 8.07 2.79
CA ARG A 56 8.45 7.42 2.73
C ARG A 56 9.19 7.44 4.06
N LYS A 57 9.08 8.52 4.83
CA LYS A 57 9.96 8.73 5.98
C LYS A 57 9.62 7.76 7.10
N ASP A 58 8.33 7.58 7.34
CA ASP A 58 7.86 6.83 8.51
C ASP A 58 7.71 5.33 8.20
N PHE A 59 7.62 4.95 6.91
CA PHE A 59 7.44 3.55 6.49
C PHE A 59 8.65 2.90 5.77
N ALA A 60 9.73 3.62 5.45
CA ALA A 60 10.85 3.02 4.71
C ALA A 60 11.66 1.95 5.48
N GLY A 61 11.60 1.96 6.82
CA GLY A 61 12.42 1.09 7.68
C GLY A 61 11.62 0.26 8.67
N VAL A 62 10.31 0.12 8.46
CA VAL A 62 9.44 -0.66 9.33
C VAL A 62 9.65 -2.16 9.11
N THR A 63 9.27 -2.96 10.11
CA THR A 63 9.36 -4.42 10.11
C THR A 63 8.11 -5.01 10.77
N ASP A 64 7.96 -6.33 10.74
CA ASP A 64 6.82 -7.09 11.28
C ASP A 64 5.48 -6.74 10.60
N HIS A 65 5.49 -6.71 9.26
CA HIS A 65 4.33 -6.38 8.42
C HIS A 65 4.15 -7.32 7.23
N VAL A 66 2.94 -7.37 6.70
CA VAL A 66 2.61 -8.20 5.52
C VAL A 66 3.11 -7.62 4.19
N GLY A 67 3.62 -6.39 4.23
CA GLY A 67 4.24 -5.69 3.10
C GLY A 67 3.83 -4.22 3.07
N VAL A 68 4.71 -3.37 2.56
CA VAL A 68 4.46 -1.93 2.42
C VAL A 68 4.88 -1.45 1.04
N PHE A 69 3.97 -0.75 0.36
CA PHE A 69 4.20 -0.08 -0.91
C PHE A 69 4.19 1.44 -0.70
N ILE A 70 5.33 2.05 -0.94
CA ILE A 70 5.53 3.49 -0.88
C ILE A 70 5.41 4.03 -2.30
N ALA A 71 4.26 4.63 -2.60
CA ALA A 71 4.00 5.27 -3.89
C ALA A 71 4.47 6.73 -3.87
N ASP A 72 4.77 7.27 -5.05
CA ASP A 72 4.85 8.72 -5.21
C ASP A 72 3.44 9.27 -5.55
N GLU A 73 3.03 10.34 -4.87
CA GLU A 73 1.74 11.00 -5.07
C GLU A 73 1.56 11.48 -6.52
N GLY A 74 2.66 11.82 -7.19
CA GLY A 74 2.72 12.28 -8.58
C GLY A 74 2.61 11.16 -9.63
N MET A 75 2.69 9.89 -9.24
CA MET A 75 2.53 8.78 -10.20
C MET A 75 1.17 8.86 -10.90
N ALA A 76 1.11 8.46 -12.18
CA ALA A 76 -0.19 8.29 -12.80
C ALA A 76 -0.89 7.05 -12.20
N PRO A 77 -2.23 7.06 -12.04
CA PRO A 77 -2.96 5.93 -11.47
C PRO A 77 -2.69 4.59 -12.18
N ARG A 78 -2.52 4.64 -13.52
CA ARG A 78 -2.17 3.47 -14.32
C ARG A 78 -0.80 2.88 -13.98
N ASP A 79 0.15 3.74 -13.58
CA ASP A 79 1.53 3.36 -13.31
C ASP A 79 1.61 2.75 -11.91
N VAL A 80 0.88 3.30 -10.93
CA VAL A 80 0.70 2.66 -9.61
C VAL A 80 0.16 1.25 -9.76
N ARG A 81 -0.96 1.09 -10.50
CA ARG A 81 -1.54 -0.24 -10.78
C ARG A 81 -0.53 -1.19 -11.42
N ARG A 82 0.12 -0.75 -12.51
CA ARG A 82 1.08 -1.56 -13.26
C ARG A 82 2.26 -1.98 -12.40
N THR A 83 2.77 -1.09 -11.55
CA THR A 83 3.89 -1.39 -10.67
C THR A 83 3.48 -2.40 -9.60
N VAL A 84 2.32 -2.23 -8.95
CA VAL A 84 1.81 -3.22 -7.97
C VAL A 84 1.73 -4.62 -8.58
N GLU A 85 1.22 -4.74 -9.81
CA GLU A 85 1.17 -6.02 -10.55
C GLU A 85 2.56 -6.60 -10.86
N ARG A 86 3.57 -5.74 -11.09
CA ARG A 86 4.96 -6.17 -11.31
C ARG A 86 5.59 -6.69 -10.02
N VAL A 87 5.42 -5.96 -8.92
CA VAL A 87 5.93 -6.32 -7.60
C VAL A 87 5.32 -7.65 -7.14
N ASP A 88 3.99 -7.78 -7.20
CA ASP A 88 3.26 -9.02 -6.85
C ASP A 88 3.78 -10.24 -7.61
N ARG A 89 4.15 -10.07 -8.88
CA ARG A 89 4.72 -11.17 -9.69
C ARG A 89 6.17 -11.49 -9.35
N ALA A 90 6.94 -10.49 -8.93
CA ALA A 90 8.37 -10.65 -8.67
C ALA A 90 8.65 -11.31 -7.33
N TYR A 91 7.76 -11.11 -6.35
CA TYR A 91 7.93 -11.62 -5.00
C TYR A 91 7.09 -12.88 -4.75
N PRO A 92 7.70 -13.97 -4.24
CA PRO A 92 6.93 -15.15 -3.81
C PRO A 92 6.15 -14.90 -2.52
N SER A 93 6.60 -13.96 -1.68
CA SER A 93 5.90 -13.38 -0.53
C SER A 93 6.35 -11.93 -0.32
N LEU A 94 5.49 -11.10 0.27
CA LEU A 94 5.73 -9.70 0.61
C LEU A 94 5.91 -9.46 2.12
N ASP A 95 5.94 -10.52 2.92
CA ASP A 95 6.21 -10.41 4.36
C ASP A 95 7.53 -9.67 4.60
N ASP A 96 7.49 -8.61 5.40
CA ASP A 96 8.61 -7.70 5.68
C ASP A 96 9.27 -7.06 4.44
N VAL A 97 8.56 -7.01 3.31
CA VAL A 97 9.01 -6.30 2.10
C VAL A 97 8.48 -4.87 2.06
N VAL A 98 9.40 -3.91 1.93
CA VAL A 98 9.09 -2.50 1.66
C VAL A 98 9.55 -2.17 0.24
N GLU A 99 8.63 -1.69 -0.59
CA GLU A 99 8.93 -1.34 -1.98
C GLU A 99 8.55 0.10 -2.32
N PHE A 100 9.46 0.79 -2.99
CA PHE A 100 9.23 2.11 -3.55
C PHE A 100 8.69 1.96 -4.96
N LEU A 101 7.41 2.24 -5.19
CA LEU A 101 6.79 1.96 -6.50
C LEU A 101 7.37 2.80 -7.64
N ALA A 102 8.00 3.94 -7.33
CA ALA A 102 8.73 4.75 -8.29
C ALA A 102 10.05 4.10 -8.76
N ASP A 103 10.59 3.11 -8.04
CA ASP A 103 11.86 2.48 -8.43
C ASP A 103 11.66 1.34 -9.46
N TRP A 104 10.40 1.03 -9.80
CA TRP A 104 9.99 -0.08 -10.67
C TRP A 104 9.62 0.32 -12.11
N HIS A 105 10.07 1.50 -12.55
CA HIS A 105 9.83 2.02 -13.90
C HIS A 105 10.41 1.12 -15.00
#